data_AF-A0A7W4VP35-F1
#
_entry.id   AF-A0A7W4VP35-F1
#
_cell.length_a   1.000
_cell.length_b   1.000
_cell.length_c   1.000
_cell.angle_alpha   90.00
_cell.angle_beta   90.00
_cell.angle_gamma   90.00
#
_symmetry.space_group_name_H-M   'P 1'
#
loop_
_entity.id
_entity.type
_entity.pdbx_description
1 polymer ?
#
loop_
_entity_poly.entity_id
_entity_poly.type
_entity_poly.pdbx_seq_one_letter_code
_entity_poly.pdbx_strand_id
1 'polypeptide(L)' 'MTDQTQTVFDTDEMNAQVIAVIEACEGDPKLAIRALLVEQEILEQRIARLASALSFGYVRGRTGINPRHPG' A
#
# COMPACT_ATOMS: atom_id res chain seq x y z
N MET A 1 5.55 18.88 -5.75
CA MET A 1 4.71 17.92 -5.01
C MET A 1 3.68 17.44 -6.02
N THR A 2 3.82 16.34 -6.73
CA THR A 2 4.58 15.08 -6.57
C THR A 2 5.64 14.93 -7.68
N ASP A 3 6.81 14.41 -7.31
CA ASP A 3 7.86 14.03 -8.25
C ASP A 3 7.33 12.88 -9.12
N GLN A 4 7.36 13.08 -10.43
CA GLN A 4 7.03 12.05 -11.40
C GLN A 4 8.15 11.02 -11.37
N THR A 5 8.03 10.01 -10.51
CA THR A 5 8.81 8.79 -10.68
C THR A 5 8.14 7.98 -11.80
N GLN A 6 8.22 8.50 -13.02
CA GLN A 6 8.06 7.69 -14.22
C GLN A 6 9.30 6.79 -14.24
N THR A 7 9.24 5.70 -13.47
CA THR A 7 10.22 4.63 -13.53
C THR A 7 10.16 4.10 -14.95
N VAL A 8 11.23 4.33 -15.70
CA VAL A 8 11.53 3.52 -16.89
C VAL A 8 11.76 2.13 -16.32
N PHE A 9 10.67 1.37 -16.15
CA PHE A 9 10.76 -0.03 -15.78
C PHE A 9 11.60 -0.69 -16.86
N ASP A 10 12.67 -1.36 -16.44
CA ASP A 10 13.33 -2.31 -17.31
C ASP A 10 12.24 -3.30 -17.76
N THR A 11 11.90 -3.22 -19.04
CA THR A 11 10.76 -3.96 -19.58
C THR A 11 11.04 -5.45 -19.50
N ASP A 12 12.31 -5.85 -19.55
CA ASP A 12 12.73 -7.24 -19.40
C ASP A 12 12.56 -7.72 -17.95
N GLU A 13 12.89 -6.88 -16.96
CA GLU A 13 12.65 -7.19 -15.55
C GLU A 13 11.15 -7.33 -15.25
N MET A 14 10.35 -6.39 -15.75
CA MET A 14 8.89 -6.45 -15.61
C MET A 14 8.32 -7.71 -16.25
N ASN A 15 8.76 -8.05 -17.47
CA ASN A 15 8.33 -9.27 -18.16
C ASN A 15 8.72 -10.53 -17.38
N ALA A 16 9.93 -10.57 -16.80
CA ALA A 16 10.36 -11.69 -15.96
C ALA A 16 9.47 -11.85 -14.71
N GLN A 17 9.08 -10.75 -14.07
CA GLN A 17 8.16 -10.76 -12.94
C GLN A 17 6.76 -11.25 -13.35
N VAL A 18 6.24 -10.79 -14.50
CA VAL A 18 4.95 -11.27 -15.03
C VAL A 18 4.99 -12.77 -15.27
N ILE A 19 6.05 -13.29 -15.89
CA ILE A 19 6.23 -14.73 -16.13
C ILE A 19 6.25 -15.49 -14.81
N ALA A 20 7.04 -15.04 -13.83
CA ALA A 20 7.12 -15.70 -12.53
C ALA A 20 5.76 -15.78 -11.80
N VAL A 21 4.94 -14.72 -11.89
CA VAL A 21 3.61 -14.70 -11.28
C VAL A 21 2.65 -15.65 -11.99
N ILE A 22 2.72 -15.73 -13.32
CA ILE A 22 1.92 -16.69 -14.11
C ILE A 22 2.33 -18.13 -13.79
N GLU A 23 3.63 -18.41 -13.70
CA GLU A 23 4.17 -19.72 -13.34
C GLU A 23 3.72 -20.15 -11.94
N ALA A 24 3.72 -19.23 -10.97
CA ALA A 24 3.20 -19.49 -9.62
C ALA A 24 1.69 -19.81 -9.61
N CYS A 25 0.96 -19.41 -10.65
CA CYS A 25 -0.46 -19.68 -10.86
C CYS A 25 -0.70 -20.84 -11.84
N GLU A 26 0.20 -21.82 -11.88
CA GLU A 26 0.12 -23.02 -12.75
C GLU A 26 0.03 -22.68 -14.25
N GLY A 27 0.54 -21.51 -14.64
CA GLY A 27 0.45 -21.03 -16.02
C GLY A 27 -0.90 -20.41 -16.40
N ASP A 28 -1.84 -20.23 -15.46
CA ASP A 28 -3.12 -19.57 -15.73
C ASP A 28 -3.02 -18.04 -15.52
N PRO A 29 -2.98 -17.23 -16.61
CA PRO A 29 -2.91 -15.78 -16.49
C PRO A 29 -4.18 -15.17 -15.87
N LYS A 30 -5.35 -15.81 -16.00
CA LYS A 30 -6.59 -15.31 -15.37
C LYS A 30 -6.53 -15.50 -13.86
N LEU A 31 -5.96 -16.61 -13.40
CA LEU A 31 -5.74 -16.85 -11.98
C LEU A 31 -4.72 -15.87 -11.40
N ALA A 32 -3.61 -15.64 -12.11
CA ALA A 32 -2.60 -14.64 -11.74
C ALA A 32 -3.20 -13.24 -11.58
N ILE A 33 -4.00 -12.78 -12.55
CA ILE A 33 -4.65 -11.46 -12.47
C ILE A 33 -5.61 -11.40 -11.28
N ARG A 34 -6.39 -12.46 -11.03
CA ARG A 34 -7.30 -12.50 -9.87
C ARG A 34 -6.54 -12.44 -8.55
N ALA A 35 -5.42 -13.14 -8.43
CA ALA A 35 -4.57 -13.11 -7.24
C ALA A 35 -4.00 -11.70 -7.01
N LEU A 36 -3.50 -11.03 -8.07
CA LEU A 36 -3.00 -9.66 -7.98
C LEU A 36 -4.07 -8.65 -7.55
N LEU A 37 -5.31 -8.78 -8.06
CA LEU A 37 -6.42 -7.92 -7.64
C LEU A 37 -6.76 -8.09 -6.15
N VAL A 38 -6.75 -9.33 -5.65
CA VAL A 38 -6.98 -9.60 -4.22
C VAL A 38 -5.84 -9.03 -3.36
N GLU A 39 -4.59 -9.23 -3.77
CA GLU A 39 -3.43 -8.65 -3.07
C GLU A 39 -3.47 -7.12 -3.06
N GLN A 40 -3.89 -6.50 -4.17
CA GLN A 40 -4.09 -5.05 -4.22
C GLN A 40 -5.14 -4.59 -3.19
N GLU A 41 -6.30 -5.25 -3.12
CA GLU A 41 -7.35 -4.92 -2.14
C GLU A 41 -6.83 -5.04 -0.70
N ILE A 42 -6.06 -6.10 -0.40
CA ILE A 42 -5.44 -6.31 0.92
C ILE A 42 -4.47 -5.17 1.24
N LEU A 43 -3.62 -4.76 0.29
CA LEU A 43 -2.67 -3.66 0.48
C LEU A 43 -3.40 -2.33 0.72
N GLU A 44 -4.44 -2.03 -0.04
CA GLU A 44 -5.27 -0.83 0.14
C GLU A 44 -5.91 -0.81 1.53
N GLN A 45 -6.47 -1.94 1.98
CA GLN A 45 -7.02 -2.08 3.33
C GLN A 45 -5.96 -1.87 4.42
N ARG A 46 -4.74 -2.39 4.23
CA ARG A 46 -3.62 -2.19 5.17
C ARG A 46 -3.19 -0.73 5.23
N ILE A 47 -3.12 -0.04 4.09
CA ILE A 47 -2.84 1.40 4.02
C ILE A 47 -3.91 2.18 4.77
N ALA A 48 -5.19 1.91 4.52
CA ALA A 48 -6.30 2.57 5.22
C ALA A 48 -6.24 2.34 6.75
N ARG A 49 -5.93 1.11 7.18
CA ARG A 49 -5.75 0.78 8.59
C ARG A 49 -4.58 1.55 9.21
N LEU A 50 -3.43 1.63 8.53
CA LEU A 50 -2.28 2.39 9.03
C LEU A 50 -2.59 3.90 9.11
N ALA A 51 -3.24 4.46 8.08
CA ALA A 51 -3.64 5.86 8.06
C ALA A 51 -4.59 6.21 9.22
N SER A 52 -5.59 5.36 9.50
CA SER A 52 -6.48 5.54 10.63
C SER A 52 -5.75 5.45 11.98
N ALA A 53 -4.84 4.48 12.15
CA ALA A 53 -4.06 4.32 13.39
C ALA A 53 -3.17 5.55 13.68
N LEU A 54 -2.51 6.09 12.66
CA LEU A 54 -1.74 7.33 12.77
C LEU A 54 -2.63 8.53 13.11
N SER A 55 -3.81 8.64 12.50
CA SER A 55 -4.79 9.69 12.83
C SER A 55 -5.26 9.60 14.29
N PHE A 56 -5.59 8.40 14.79
CA PHE A 56 -5.93 8.20 16.21
C PHE A 56 -4.77 8.50 17.16
N GLY A 57 -3.54 8.14 16.80
CA GLY A 57 -2.34 8.47 17.57
C GLY A 57 -2.09 9.99 17.64
N TYR A 58 -2.27 10.69 16.52
CA TYR A 58 -2.19 12.15 16.45
C TYR A 58 -3.28 12.85 17.26
N VAL A 59 -4.52 12.35 17.21
CA VAL A 59 -5.65 12.88 18.00
C VAL A 59 -5.44 12.65 19.51
N ARG A 60 -4.89 11.50 19.93
CA ARG A 60 -4.52 11.26 21.34
C ARG A 60 -3.40 12.19 21.82
N GLY A 61 -2.41 12.48 20.99
CA GLY A 61 -1.36 13.46 21.31
C GLY A 61 -1.88 14.89 21.52
N ARG A 62 -2.94 15.28 20.81
CA ARG A 62 -3.56 16.61 20.91
C ARG A 62 -4.54 16.76 22.06
N THR A 63 -5.24 15.69 22.44
CA THR A 63 -6.16 15.67 23.60
C THR A 63 -5.44 15.55 24.94
N GLY A 64 -4.16 15.15 24.94
CA GLY A 64 -3.27 15.21 26.11
C GLY A 64 -2.72 16.61 26.43
N ILE A 65 -2.89 17.60 25.54
CA ILE A 65 -2.59 19.00 25.84
C ILE A 65 -3.82 19.58 26.56
N ASN A 66 -3.92 19.28 27.85
CA ASN A 66 -4.89 19.94 28.72
C ASN A 66 -4.39 21.38 28.98
N PRO A 67 -5.14 22.43 28.61
CA PRO A 67 -4.79 23.80 28.94
C PRO A 67 -5.30 24.13 30.34
N ARG A 68 -4.46 23.98 31.37
CA ARG A 68 -4.68 24.56 32.72
C ARG A 68 -3.30 24.85 33.33
N HIS A 69 -2.94 26.05 33.78
CA HIS A 69 -3.73 27.19 34.29
C HIS A 69 -2.87 28.48 34.26
N PRO A 70 -3.46 29.70 34.12
CA PRO A 70 -2.76 30.96 34.43
C PRO A 70 -2.53 31.06 35.94
N GLY A 71 -1.34 31.49 36.31
CA GLY A 71 -0.99 32.04 37.62
C GLY A 71 -0.46 33.45 37.45
#